data_AF-A0A930BC53-F1
#
_entry.id   AF-A0A930BC53-F1
#
_cell.length_a   1.000
_cell.length_b   1.000
_cell.length_c   1.000
_cell.angle_alpha   90.00
_cell.angle_beta   90.00
_cell.angle_gamma   90.00
#
_symmetry.space_group_name_H-M   'P 1'
#
loop_
_entity.id
_entity.type
_entity.pdbx_description
1 polymer ?
#
loop_
_entity_poly.entity_id
_entity_poly.type
_entity_poly.pdbx_seq_one_letter_code
_entity_poly.pdbx_strand_id
1 'polypeptide(L)'
;MSFMVIGFIAEVCGSGIEYFSRPVRQDLYQHIPDIYVYGTDTFLHDELTITARMPDRAFSSQSFVLTAKGNVIKEYYTEQLLQKGWIKGKNEKGEDFHIRTERRDKFCFYKDGYRLNLSFSIPLDQDPDKISWGTKEGRRYLITMAKTEFY
;
A
#
# COMPACT_ATOMS: atom_id res chain seq x y z
N MET A 1 -35.04 16.85 16.85
CA MET A 1 -34.54 15.76 17.72
C MET A 1 -33.90 14.59 16.96
N SER A 2 -34.23 14.28 15.69
CA SER A 2 -33.64 13.11 15.01
C SER A 2 -32.21 13.31 14.46
N PHE A 3 -31.81 14.52 14.06
CA PHE A 3 -30.48 14.76 13.48
C PHE A 3 -29.33 14.66 14.51
N MET A 4 -29.58 15.05 15.76
CA MET A 4 -28.59 15.03 16.84
C MET A 4 -28.25 13.59 17.28
N VAL A 5 -29.23 12.69 17.23
CA VAL A 5 -29.06 11.26 17.58
C VAL A 5 -28.25 10.51 16.52
N ILE A 6 -28.47 10.80 15.23
CA ILE A 6 -27.71 10.19 14.14
C ILE A 6 -26.25 10.63 14.17
N GLY A 7 -25.99 11.93 14.42
CA GLY A 7 -24.63 12.45 14.58
C GLY A 7 -23.88 11.82 15.75
N PHE A 8 -24.55 11.66 16.90
CA PHE A 8 -23.97 11.05 18.09
C PHE A 8 -23.66 9.56 17.90
N ILE A 9 -24.54 8.80 17.25
CA ILE A 9 -24.28 7.37 16.94
C ILE A 9 -23.12 7.24 15.95
N ALA A 10 -23.04 8.08 14.92
CA ALA A 10 -21.94 8.05 13.96
C ALA A 10 -20.57 8.36 14.61
N GLU A 11 -20.54 9.31 15.53
CA GLU A 11 -19.33 9.67 16.28
C GLU A 11 -18.92 8.59 17.29
N VAL A 12 -19.88 7.97 17.98
CA VAL A 12 -19.65 6.81 18.86
C VAL A 12 -19.20 5.58 18.05
N CYS A 13 -19.76 5.36 16.87
CA CYS A 13 -19.32 4.28 15.98
C CYS A 13 -17.90 4.53 15.43
N GLY A 14 -17.59 5.77 15.04
CA GLY A 14 -16.25 6.15 14.56
C GLY A 14 -15.18 6.03 15.64
N SER A 15 -15.43 6.60 16.82
CA SER A 15 -14.54 6.48 17.99
C SER A 15 -14.44 5.03 18.49
N GLY A 16 -15.52 4.25 18.39
CA GLY A 16 -15.52 2.81 18.64
C GLY A 16 -14.59 2.06 17.70
N ILE A 17 -14.71 2.26 16.38
CA ILE A 17 -13.80 1.63 15.40
C ILE A 17 -12.36 2.04 15.67
N GLU A 18 -12.09 3.32 15.94
CA GLU A 18 -10.73 3.79 16.23
C GLU A 18 -10.13 3.09 17.45
N TYR A 19 -10.89 3.00 18.54
CA TYR A 19 -10.45 2.35 19.78
C TYR A 19 -10.24 0.85 19.58
N PHE A 20 -11.24 0.13 19.08
CA PHE A 20 -11.19 -1.32 18.94
C PHE A 20 -10.20 -1.79 17.86
N SER A 21 -9.91 -0.94 16.87
CA SER A 21 -8.91 -1.26 15.84
C SER A 21 -7.46 -0.99 16.25
N ARG A 22 -7.19 -0.41 17.42
CA ARG A 22 -5.81 -0.15 17.88
C ARG A 22 -4.91 -1.38 17.79
N PRO A 23 -5.31 -2.58 18.26
CA PRO A 23 -4.46 -3.77 18.20
C PRO A 23 -4.09 -4.15 16.77
N VAL A 24 -5.04 -4.15 15.84
CA VAL A 24 -4.80 -4.54 14.45
C VAL A 24 -4.02 -3.49 13.66
N ARG A 25 -4.15 -2.21 14.01
CA ARG A 25 -3.32 -1.13 13.45
C ARG A 25 -1.88 -1.23 13.93
N GLN A 26 -1.67 -1.54 15.20
CA GLN A 26 -0.33 -1.75 15.76
C GLN A 26 0.33 -3.01 15.20
N ASP A 27 -0.42 -4.12 15.10
CA ASP A 27 0.01 -5.37 14.46
C ASP A 27 0.46 -5.08 13.02
N LEU A 28 -0.34 -4.35 12.23
CA LEU A 28 0.03 -3.95 10.88
C LEU A 28 1.30 -3.09 10.84
N TYR A 29 1.43 -2.10 11.74
CA TYR A 29 2.62 -1.24 11.83
C TYR A 29 3.90 -2.05 12.04
N GLN A 30 3.87 -3.03 12.95
CA GLN A 30 5.02 -3.89 13.27
C GLN A 30 5.46 -4.78 12.10
N HIS A 31 4.58 -5.04 11.15
CA HIS A 31 4.87 -5.86 9.98
C HIS A 31 5.27 -5.04 8.74
N ILE A 32 5.19 -3.70 8.79
CA ILE A 32 5.70 -2.86 7.70
C ILE A 32 7.22 -3.09 7.61
N PRO A 33 7.77 -3.36 6.41
CA PRO A 33 9.20 -3.60 6.27
C PRO A 33 9.99 -2.34 6.61
N ASP A 34 11.06 -2.55 7.38
CA ASP A 34 12.07 -1.55 7.71
C ASP A 34 12.97 -1.25 6.50
N ILE A 35 12.45 -0.43 5.59
CA ILE A 35 13.06 -0.02 4.32
C ILE A 35 12.76 1.47 4.06
N TYR A 36 13.63 2.13 3.30
CA TYR A 36 13.43 3.54 2.91
C TYR A 36 12.45 3.68 1.74
N VAL A 37 11.76 4.81 1.69
CA VAL A 37 11.03 5.24 0.49
C VAL A 37 12.04 5.60 -0.60
N TYR A 38 11.79 5.13 -1.82
CA TYR A 38 12.72 5.30 -2.95
C TYR A 38 13.13 6.76 -3.14
N GLY A 39 14.44 7.00 -3.20
CA GLY A 39 15.01 8.33 -3.43
C GLY A 39 14.88 9.30 -2.24
N THR A 40 14.63 8.79 -1.03
CA THR A 40 14.51 9.58 0.20
C THR A 40 15.21 8.90 1.37
N ASP A 41 15.46 9.64 2.45
CA ASP A 41 15.99 9.12 3.71
C ASP A 41 14.88 8.81 4.75
N THR A 42 13.63 8.69 4.31
CA THR A 42 12.47 8.43 5.18
C THR A 42 12.09 6.95 5.17
N PHE A 43 11.82 6.37 6.35
CA PHE A 43 11.34 5.00 6.45
C PHE A 43 9.90 4.85 5.95
N LEU A 44 9.61 3.69 5.33
CA LEU A 44 8.29 3.41 4.78
C LEU A 44 7.18 3.38 5.85
N HIS A 45 7.48 2.93 7.07
CA HIS A 45 6.50 2.88 8.16
C HIS A 45 6.09 4.27 8.65
N ASP A 46 6.92 5.30 8.47
CA ASP A 46 6.61 6.67 8.84
C ASP A 46 5.70 7.35 7.81
N GLU A 47 5.76 6.90 6.55
CA GLU A 47 4.99 7.47 5.44
C GLU A 47 3.64 6.78 5.23
N LEU A 48 3.51 5.51 5.60
CA LEU A 48 2.28 4.76 5.40
C LEU A 48 1.18 5.21 6.38
N THR A 49 0.09 5.74 5.83
CA THR A 49 -1.11 6.02 6.62
C THR A 49 -1.82 4.72 6.94
N ILE A 50 -1.93 4.38 8.23
CA ILE A 50 -2.64 3.18 8.71
C ILE A 50 -4.05 3.55 9.17
N THR A 51 -5.05 2.94 8.55
CA THR A 51 -6.47 3.15 8.84
C THR A 51 -7.17 1.84 9.11
N ALA A 52 -8.34 1.91 9.76
CA ALA A 52 -9.21 0.76 9.95
C ALA A 52 -10.65 1.20 9.72
N ARG A 53 -11.39 0.44 8.91
CA ARG A 53 -12.84 0.62 8.71
C ARG A 53 -13.67 -0.39 9.49
N MET A 54 -13.02 -1.43 10.00
CA MET A 54 -13.59 -2.47 10.86
C MET A 54 -12.69 -2.64 12.09
N PRO A 55 -13.23 -2.99 13.26
CA PRO A 55 -12.44 -3.21 14.48
C PRO A 55 -11.32 -4.25 14.34
N ASP A 56 -11.51 -5.25 13.49
CA ASP A 56 -10.64 -6.42 13.33
C ASP A 56 -9.71 -6.35 12.11
N ARG A 57 -9.77 -5.26 11.33
CA ARG A 57 -9.04 -5.13 10.05
C ARG A 57 -8.42 -3.76 9.89
N ALA A 58 -7.10 -3.75 9.72
CA ALA A 58 -6.33 -2.57 9.36
C ALA A 58 -5.88 -2.62 7.90
N PHE A 59 -5.70 -1.45 7.31
CA PHE A 59 -5.20 -1.25 5.96
C PHE A 59 -4.26 -0.04 5.96
N SER A 60 -3.09 -0.19 5.33
CA SER A 60 -2.17 0.92 5.13
C SER A 60 -2.03 1.26 3.67
N SER A 61 -1.85 2.56 3.40
CA SER A 61 -1.58 3.03 2.04
C SER A 61 -0.85 4.36 2.05
N GLN A 62 0.05 4.54 1.09
CA GLN A 62 0.57 5.84 0.73
C GLN A 62 0.93 5.88 -0.75
N SER A 63 0.71 7.04 -1.36
CA SER A 63 1.08 7.28 -2.75
C SER A 63 2.28 8.22 -2.83
N PHE A 64 3.20 7.93 -3.74
CA PHE A 64 4.46 8.65 -3.89
C PHE A 64 4.62 9.08 -5.35
N VAL A 65 5.23 10.24 -5.58
CA VAL A 65 5.48 10.75 -6.93
C VAL A 65 6.55 9.88 -7.61
N LEU A 66 6.35 9.57 -8.89
CA LEU A 66 7.34 8.86 -9.69
C LEU A 66 8.45 9.82 -10.12
N THR A 67 9.59 9.73 -9.44
CA THR A 67 10.81 10.49 -9.76
C THR A 67 11.73 9.75 -10.74
N ALA A 68 11.43 8.48 -11.03
CA ALA A 68 12.13 7.64 -11.98
C ALA A 68 11.14 6.73 -12.70
N LYS A 69 11.63 5.99 -13.70
CA LYS A 69 10.85 4.97 -14.40
C LYS A 69 10.32 3.94 -13.41
N GLY A 70 9.09 3.46 -13.65
CA GLY A 70 8.43 2.51 -12.76
C GLY A 70 9.20 1.20 -12.59
N ASN A 71 9.93 0.75 -13.61
CA ASN A 71 10.78 -0.44 -13.52
C ASN A 71 11.94 -0.29 -12.51
N VAL A 72 12.59 0.88 -12.46
CA VAL A 72 13.67 1.18 -11.50
C VAL A 72 13.13 1.15 -10.07
N ILE A 73 12.01 1.81 -9.83
CA ILE A 73 11.37 1.88 -8.51
C ILE A 73 10.88 0.48 -8.07
N LYS A 74 10.25 -0.25 -9.00
CA LYS A 74 9.82 -1.64 -8.76
C LYS A 74 11.01 -2.51 -8.35
N GLU A 75 12.13 -2.42 -9.07
CA GLU A 75 13.32 -3.23 -8.81
C GLU A 75 13.92 -2.92 -7.43
N TYR A 76 14.07 -1.63 -7.09
CA TYR A 76 14.48 -1.20 -5.75
C TYR A 76 13.62 -1.85 -4.65
N TYR A 77 12.30 -1.69 -4.70
CA TYR A 77 11.44 -2.27 -3.66
C TYR A 77 11.47 -3.80 -3.69
N THR A 78 11.58 -4.41 -4.87
CA THR A 78 11.70 -5.87 -4.99
C THR A 78 12.93 -6.37 -4.25
N GLU A 79 14.10 -5.78 -4.48
CA GLU A 79 15.36 -6.16 -3.83
C GLU A 79 15.28 -5.98 -2.31
N GLN A 80 14.82 -4.80 -1.86
CA GLN A 80 14.68 -4.49 -0.44
C GLN A 80 13.73 -5.48 0.27
N LEU A 81 12.60 -5.79 -0.35
CA LEU A 81 11.61 -6.72 0.21
C LEU A 81 12.16 -8.16 0.28
N LEU A 82 12.81 -8.64 -0.78
CA LEU A 82 13.43 -9.96 -0.81
C LEU A 82 14.53 -10.10 0.25
N GLN A 83 15.37 -9.07 0.43
CA GLN A 83 16.40 -9.04 1.49
C GLN A 83 15.80 -9.11 2.90
N LYS A 84 14.58 -8.58 3.09
CA LYS A 84 13.83 -8.65 4.36
C LYS A 84 12.95 -9.89 4.46
N GLY A 85 13.11 -10.88 3.58
CA GLY A 85 12.43 -12.18 3.62
C GLY A 85 10.98 -12.16 3.12
N TRP A 86 10.57 -11.13 2.39
CA TRP A 86 9.30 -11.16 1.67
C TRP A 86 9.42 -12.03 0.42
N ILE A 87 8.34 -12.69 0.04
CA ILE A 87 8.28 -13.47 -1.20
C ILE A 87 7.43 -12.75 -2.24
N LYS A 88 7.82 -12.86 -3.51
CA LYS A 88 6.97 -12.39 -4.61
C LYS A 88 5.71 -13.22 -4.67
N GLY A 89 4.58 -12.54 -4.84
CA GLY A 89 3.33 -13.21 -5.16
C GLY A 89 3.44 -14.00 -6.45
N LYS A 90 2.86 -15.20 -6.46
CA LYS A 90 2.80 -16.06 -7.63
C LYS A 90 1.35 -16.25 -8.08
N ASN A 91 1.09 -16.31 -9.38
CA ASN A 91 -0.20 -16.75 -9.89
C ASN A 91 -0.34 -18.27 -9.76
N GLU A 92 -1.51 -18.83 -10.14
CA GLU A 92 -1.75 -20.28 -10.13
C GLU A 92 -0.74 -21.08 -10.95
N LYS A 93 -0.03 -20.44 -11.87
CA LYS A 93 1.01 -21.03 -12.74
C LYS A 93 2.43 -20.87 -12.17
N GLY A 94 2.60 -20.28 -10.99
CA GLY A 94 3.91 -20.06 -10.37
C GLY A 94 4.69 -18.86 -10.94
N GLU A 95 4.09 -18.05 -11.81
CA GLU A 95 4.70 -16.86 -12.40
C GLU A 95 4.55 -15.65 -11.47
N ASP A 96 5.46 -14.66 -11.55
CA ASP A 96 5.36 -13.43 -10.76
C ASP A 96 3.97 -12.79 -10.97
N PHE A 97 3.18 -12.71 -9.90
CA PHE A 97 1.79 -12.24 -9.94
C PHE A 97 1.77 -10.76 -10.27
N HIS A 98 1.42 -10.50 -11.53
CA HIS A 98 1.30 -9.19 -12.11
C HIS A 98 -0.13 -8.99 -12.60
N ILE A 99 -0.86 -8.07 -11.97
CA ILE A 99 -2.14 -7.63 -12.53
C ILE A 99 -1.84 -6.40 -13.38
N ARG A 100 -1.92 -6.57 -14.70
CA ARG A 100 -2.00 -5.47 -15.66
C ARG A 100 -3.47 -5.16 -15.93
N THR A 101 -3.94 -4.03 -15.44
CA THR A 101 -5.18 -3.43 -15.93
C THR A 101 -4.85 -2.39 -16.99
N GLU A 102 -5.85 -1.88 -17.73
CA GLU A 102 -5.65 -0.78 -18.68
C GLU A 102 -4.96 0.45 -18.07
N ARG A 103 -4.99 0.60 -16.73
CA ARG A 103 -4.53 1.80 -16.03
C ARG A 103 -3.46 1.57 -14.96
N ARG A 104 -3.19 0.31 -14.58
CA ARG A 104 -2.31 0.02 -13.44
C ARG A 104 -1.59 -1.32 -13.57
N ASP A 105 -0.31 -1.30 -13.27
CA ASP A 105 0.54 -2.47 -13.03
C ASP A 105 0.63 -2.71 -11.52
N LYS A 106 0.23 -3.89 -11.05
CA LYS A 106 0.28 -4.26 -9.62
C LYS A 106 1.18 -5.47 -9.39
N PHE A 107 2.06 -5.36 -8.40
CA PHE A 107 2.98 -6.40 -7.93
C PHE A 107 2.68 -6.70 -6.46
N CYS A 108 2.53 -7.99 -6.13
CA CYS A 108 2.21 -8.44 -4.77
C CYS A 108 3.44 -9.07 -4.11
N PHE A 109 3.60 -8.85 -2.81
CA PHE A 109 4.61 -9.47 -1.96
C PHE A 109 3.95 -9.98 -0.69
N TYR A 110 4.44 -11.10 -0.16
CA TYR A 110 3.86 -11.75 1.01
C TYR A 110 4.92 -12.02 2.07
N LYS A 111 4.54 -11.87 3.34
CA LYS A 111 5.34 -12.27 4.50
C LYS A 111 4.44 -12.36 5.73
N ASP A 112 4.59 -13.40 6.54
CA ASP A 112 3.94 -13.53 7.86
C ASP A 112 2.41 -13.31 7.86
N GLY A 113 1.71 -13.73 6.80
CA GLY A 113 0.26 -13.51 6.67
C GLY A 113 -0.12 -12.07 6.31
N TYR A 114 0.83 -11.28 5.79
CA TYR A 114 0.61 -9.95 5.24
C TYR A 114 0.91 -9.90 3.76
N ARG A 115 0.20 -9.01 3.06
CA ARG A 115 0.42 -8.69 1.66
C ARG A 115 0.78 -7.22 1.53
N LEU A 116 1.89 -6.95 0.88
CA LEU A 116 2.28 -5.62 0.40
C LEU A 116 2.08 -5.57 -1.13
N ASN A 117 1.47 -4.50 -1.63
CA ASN A 117 1.30 -4.27 -3.06
C ASN A 117 2.03 -3.02 -3.50
N LEU A 118 2.75 -3.11 -4.62
CA LEU A 118 3.24 -1.96 -5.40
C LEU A 118 2.37 -1.79 -6.62
N SER A 119 1.76 -0.62 -6.79
CA SER A 119 0.91 -0.31 -7.94
C SER A 119 1.39 0.96 -8.66
N PHE A 120 1.49 0.93 -9.98
CA PHE A 120 1.95 2.05 -10.78
C PHE A 120 0.80 2.62 -11.62
N SER A 121 0.67 3.96 -11.69
CA SER A 121 -0.40 4.62 -12.47
C SER A 121 -0.02 4.94 -13.92
N ILE A 122 1.24 4.68 -14.31
CA ILE A 122 1.79 4.90 -15.65
C ILE A 122 2.61 3.66 -16.08
N PRO A 123 2.88 3.49 -17.39
CA PRO A 123 3.72 2.39 -17.88
C PRO A 123 5.12 2.39 -17.25
N LEU A 124 5.62 1.20 -16.88
CA LEU A 124 6.85 1.04 -16.11
C LEU A 124 8.13 1.46 -16.85
N ASP A 125 8.13 1.35 -18.17
CA ASP A 125 9.28 1.61 -19.04
C ASP A 125 9.37 3.07 -19.49
N GLN A 126 8.28 3.82 -19.32
CA GLN A 126 8.19 5.23 -19.66
C GLN A 126 8.85 6.10 -18.59
N ASP A 127 9.61 7.08 -19.09
CA ASP A 127 10.13 8.15 -18.26
C ASP A 127 8.97 9.06 -17.81
N PRO A 128 8.75 9.24 -16.50
CA PRO A 128 7.65 10.03 -16.00
C PRO A 128 7.67 11.44 -16.56
N ASP A 129 8.82 12.05 -16.86
CA ASP A 129 8.89 13.41 -17.42
C ASP A 129 8.48 13.50 -18.89
N LYS A 130 8.52 12.39 -19.63
CA LYS A 130 8.19 12.33 -21.06
C LYS A 130 6.72 12.03 -21.35
N ILE A 131 5.93 11.80 -20.30
CA ILE A 131 4.50 11.56 -20.44
C ILE A 131 3.79 12.88 -20.81
N SER A 132 3.02 12.85 -21.90
CA SER A 132 2.31 14.03 -22.42
C SER A 132 0.94 14.29 -21.78
N TRP A 133 0.43 13.33 -21.00
CA TRP A 133 -0.88 13.40 -20.35
C TRP A 133 -0.77 13.38 -18.82
N GLY A 134 -1.82 13.86 -18.15
CA GLY A 134 -1.87 14.02 -16.69
C GLY A 134 -0.88 15.07 -16.15
N THR A 135 -0.94 15.33 -14.84
CA THR A 135 0.01 16.22 -14.16
C THR A 135 1.22 15.43 -13.65
N LYS A 136 2.35 16.10 -13.41
CA LYS A 136 3.53 15.45 -12.81
C LYS A 136 3.20 14.88 -11.43
N GLU A 137 2.42 15.61 -10.64
CA GLU A 137 1.97 15.21 -9.31
C GLU A 137 1.01 14.01 -9.34
N GLY A 138 0.32 13.79 -10.47
CA GLY A 138 -0.56 12.66 -10.72
C GLY A 138 0.17 11.38 -11.18
N ARG A 139 1.46 11.48 -11.53
CA ARG A 139 2.31 10.34 -11.87
C ARG A 139 2.84 9.75 -10.58
N ARG A 140 2.14 8.73 -10.07
CA ARG A 140 2.40 8.18 -8.74
C ARG A 140 2.49 6.67 -8.78
N TYR A 141 3.23 6.13 -7.81
CA TYR A 141 3.05 4.75 -7.39
C TYR A 141 2.38 4.71 -6.03
N LEU A 142 1.67 3.62 -5.78
CA LEU A 142 0.92 3.38 -4.55
C LEU A 142 1.50 2.14 -3.89
N ILE A 143 1.87 2.27 -2.62
CA ILE A 143 2.16 1.14 -1.74
C ILE A 143 0.93 0.92 -0.87
N THR A 144 0.48 -0.33 -0.79
CA THR A 144 -0.57 -0.73 0.16
C THR A 144 -0.16 -1.96 0.93
N MET A 145 -0.61 -2.09 2.17
CA MET A 145 -0.38 -3.29 2.96
C MET A 145 -1.63 -3.67 3.76
N ALA A 146 -1.89 -4.96 3.87
CA ALA A 146 -2.97 -5.51 4.65
C ALA A 146 -2.64 -6.95 5.07
N LYS A 147 -3.29 -7.42 6.14
CA LYS A 147 -3.28 -8.84 6.50
C LYS A 147 -3.99 -9.64 5.40
N THR A 148 -3.45 -10.79 5.03
CA THR A 148 -4.12 -11.72 4.11
C THR A 148 -5.17 -12.47 4.90
N GLU A 149 -6.44 -12.16 4.66
CA GLU A 149 -7.52 -13.04 5.07
C GLU A 149 -7.43 -14.29 4.19
N PHE A 150 -7.15 -15.44 4.80
CA PHE A 150 -7.31 -16.72 4.14
C PHE A 150 -8.80 -16.85 3.81
N TYR A 151 -9.15 -16.64 2.54
CA TYR A 151 -10.44 -17.02 1.97
C TYR A 151 -10.34 -18.43 1.39
#